data_AF-A0A350IK02-F1
#
_entry.id   AF-A0A350IK02-F1
#
_cell.length_a   1.000
_cell.length_b   1.000
_cell.length_c   1.000
_cell.angle_alpha   90.00
_cell.angle_beta   90.00
_cell.angle_gamma   90.00
#
_symmetry.space_group_name_H-M   'P 1'
#
loop_
_entity.id
_entity.type
_entity.pdbx_description
1 polymer ?
#
loop_
_entity_poly.entity_id
_entity_poly.type
_entity_poly.pdbx_seq_one_letter_code
_entity_poly.pdbx_strand_id
1 'polypeptide(L)'
;MPIAEKIEEYLLLIDKSPEKNEDLASIFLMIVDALPFALSVNRLIYNDSDEPEDFHILYYNKEFQNLPPFDKENLKGKKISQIRELDNDLKIFINNCSQVAFTGSTYKTERFYQKLDRWYSITVVSPAQEIFIITVFDITDNKSLQLNLADIINNLESQLIIRTTKLQETIDNLEIEIAERKLVEQKLLEAKEELQILLKNEQKLRELKEKFLSVLLQEFRDPLSVIKTSVDLLRIINTNGTIDTIPAIFERMDVSIQQLVDAMEN
;
A
#
# COMPACT_ATOMS: atom_id res chain seq x y z
N MET A 1 -40.34 -6.89 56.07
CA MET A 1 -40.29 -6.17 54.80
C MET A 1 -38.97 -6.47 54.10
N PRO A 2 -38.98 -7.35 53.09
CA PRO A 2 -37.89 -7.50 52.12
C PRO A 2 -37.32 -6.15 51.67
N ILE A 3 -36.03 -6.13 51.31
CA ILE A 3 -35.33 -4.90 50.89
C ILE A 3 -36.02 -4.27 49.66
N ALA A 4 -36.50 -5.09 48.72
CA ALA A 4 -37.21 -4.64 47.52
C ALA A 4 -38.48 -3.85 47.84
N GLU A 5 -39.29 -4.32 48.79
CA GLU A 5 -40.51 -3.63 49.22
C GLU A 5 -40.19 -2.25 49.81
N LYS A 6 -39.13 -2.14 50.64
CA LYS A 6 -38.71 -0.85 51.20
C LYS A 6 -38.25 0.12 50.11
N ILE A 7 -37.51 -0.38 49.12
CA ILE A 7 -37.03 0.43 47.98
C ILE A 7 -38.22 0.93 47.16
N GLU A 8 -39.19 0.06 46.88
CA GLU A 8 -40.41 0.42 46.17
C GLU A 8 -41.23 1.47 46.91
N GLU A 9 -41.54 1.26 48.20
CA GLU A 9 -42.29 2.22 49.00
C GLU A 9 -41.60 3.60 49.00
N TYR A 10 -40.28 3.62 49.23
CA TYR A 10 -39.49 4.85 49.25
C TYR A 10 -39.48 5.56 47.90
N LEU A 11 -39.18 4.84 46.81
CA LEU A 11 -39.11 5.42 45.47
C LEU A 11 -40.48 5.86 44.96
N LEU A 12 -41.57 5.20 45.36
CA LEU A 12 -42.92 5.62 44.98
C LEU A 12 -43.34 6.91 45.71
N LEU A 13 -42.97 7.07 46.98
CA LEU A 13 -43.32 8.23 47.81
C LEU A 13 -42.46 9.48 47.54
N ILE A 14 -41.22 9.32 47.05
CA ILE A 14 -40.33 10.47 46.86
C ILE A 14 -40.87 11.41 45.77
N ASP A 15 -41.04 12.68 46.15
CA ASP A 15 -41.49 13.76 45.26
C ASP A 15 -40.27 14.49 44.69
N LYS A 16 -40.30 14.78 43.38
CA LYS A 16 -39.21 15.47 42.66
C LYS A 16 -39.26 17.00 42.84
N SER A 17 -40.16 17.53 43.67
CA SER A 17 -40.34 18.98 43.80
C SER A 17 -39.07 19.68 44.33
N PRO A 18 -38.58 20.73 43.64
CA PRO A 18 -37.36 21.45 44.00
C PRO A 18 -37.49 22.24 45.32
N GLU A 19 -38.68 22.29 45.91
CA GLU A 19 -38.91 22.97 47.20
C GLU A 19 -38.40 22.15 48.40
N LYS A 20 -38.09 20.85 48.23
CA LYS A 20 -37.49 19.97 49.26
C LYS A 20 -35.97 19.76 49.03
N ASN A 21 -35.26 20.84 48.75
CA ASN A 21 -33.82 20.87 48.41
C ASN A 21 -32.83 20.58 49.57
N GLU A 22 -33.30 20.04 50.70
CA GLU A 22 -32.46 19.79 51.89
C GLU A 22 -32.22 18.30 52.19
N ASP A 23 -32.91 17.37 51.49
CA ASP A 23 -32.71 15.92 51.68
C ASP A 23 -31.68 15.34 50.68
N LEU A 24 -30.76 14.51 51.19
CA LEU A 24 -29.68 13.88 50.43
C LEU A 24 -30.21 13.03 49.26
N ALA A 25 -31.36 12.39 49.45
CA ALA A 25 -31.99 11.59 48.41
C ALA A 25 -32.49 12.44 47.24
N SER A 26 -33.09 13.60 47.52
CA SER A 26 -33.52 14.56 46.49
C SER A 26 -32.33 15.02 45.65
N ILE A 27 -31.20 15.33 46.29
CA ILE A 27 -29.94 15.70 45.61
C ILE A 27 -29.44 14.55 44.72
N PHE A 28 -29.45 13.31 45.22
CA PHE A 28 -29.04 12.14 44.43
C PHE A 28 -29.93 11.95 43.20
N LEU A 29 -31.25 12.11 43.33
CA LEU A 29 -32.16 12.04 42.19
C LEU A 29 -31.92 13.15 41.17
N MET A 30 -31.60 14.36 41.61
CA MET A 30 -31.21 15.46 40.70
C MET A 30 -29.93 15.13 39.94
N ILE A 31 -28.94 14.52 40.59
CA ILE A 31 -27.71 14.05 39.93
C ILE A 31 -28.04 12.99 38.87
N VAL A 32 -28.89 12.02 39.21
CA VAL A 32 -29.33 10.98 38.26
C VAL A 32 -30.14 11.56 37.10
N ASP A 33 -30.95 12.60 37.34
CA ASP A 33 -31.70 13.33 36.32
C ASP A 33 -30.82 14.17 35.38
N ALA A 34 -29.61 14.55 35.82
CA ALA A 34 -28.63 15.27 35.00
C ALA A 34 -27.73 14.36 34.15
N LEU A 35 -27.82 13.03 34.31
CA LEU A 35 -27.01 12.09 33.54
C LEU A 35 -27.42 12.10 32.06
N PRO A 36 -26.45 12.08 31.11
CA PRO A 36 -26.72 12.16 29.68
C PRO A 36 -27.15 10.81 29.08
N PHE A 37 -27.77 9.95 29.88
CA PHE A 37 -28.24 8.64 29.45
C PHE A 37 -29.51 8.26 30.19
N ALA A 38 -30.34 7.45 29.54
CA ALA A 38 -31.59 6.98 30.11
C ALA A 38 -31.33 5.97 31.23
N LEU A 39 -32.01 6.14 32.35
CA LEU A 39 -31.93 5.26 33.52
C LEU A 39 -33.32 5.01 34.10
N SER A 40 -33.60 3.76 34.46
CA SER A 40 -34.77 3.37 35.25
C SER A 40 -34.41 2.39 36.36
N VAL A 41 -35.15 2.46 37.47
CA VAL A 41 -35.10 1.48 38.57
C VAL A 41 -36.42 0.74 38.57
N ASN A 42 -36.36 -0.58 38.59
CA ASN A 42 -37.50 -1.45 38.36
C ASN A 42 -37.55 -2.58 39.40
N ARG A 43 -38.76 -3.09 39.66
CA ARG A 43 -38.99 -4.27 40.49
C ARG A 43 -39.67 -5.37 39.68
N LEU A 44 -39.11 -6.57 39.68
CA LEU A 44 -39.69 -7.73 39.01
C LEU A 44 -41.03 -8.14 39.63
N ILE A 45 -41.90 -8.67 38.77
CA ILE A 45 -43.18 -9.27 39.14
C ILE A 45 -43.11 -10.73 38.70
N TYR A 46 -43.41 -11.64 39.63
CA TYR A 46 -43.42 -13.07 39.40
C TYR A 46 -44.86 -13.59 39.44
N ASN A 47 -45.14 -14.60 38.62
CA ASN A 47 -46.44 -15.29 38.62
C ASN A 47 -46.52 -16.34 39.75
N ASP A 48 -47.67 -17.02 39.87
CA ASP A 48 -47.90 -18.07 40.88
C ASP A 48 -46.96 -19.29 40.75
N SER A 49 -46.25 -19.41 39.62
CA SER A 49 -45.27 -20.46 39.34
C SER A 49 -43.82 -20.00 39.59
N ASP A 50 -43.62 -18.83 40.21
CA ASP A 50 -42.32 -18.21 40.49
C ASP A 50 -41.52 -17.84 39.21
N GLU A 51 -42.22 -17.61 38.10
CA GLU A 51 -41.61 -17.16 36.84
C GLU A 51 -41.81 -15.65 36.65
N PRO A 52 -40.78 -14.92 36.15
CA PRO A 52 -40.88 -13.48 35.95
C PRO A 52 -41.84 -13.15 34.78
N GLU A 53 -42.94 -12.48 35.08
CA GLU A 53 -43.97 -12.15 34.08
C GLU A 53 -43.93 -10.70 33.62
N ASP A 54 -43.47 -9.78 34.49
CA ASP A 54 -43.59 -8.34 34.29
C ASP A 54 -42.65 -7.58 35.24
N PHE A 55 -42.68 -6.24 35.24
CA PHE A 55 -42.02 -5.41 36.26
C PHE A 55 -42.68 -4.05 36.45
N HIS A 56 -42.57 -3.48 37.65
CA HIS A 56 -42.93 -2.10 37.94
C HIS A 56 -41.77 -1.15 37.69
N ILE A 57 -42.05 0.00 37.08
CA ILE A 57 -41.09 1.11 36.96
C ILE A 57 -41.19 1.97 38.22
N LEU A 58 -40.21 1.86 39.11
CA LEU A 58 -40.18 2.58 40.39
C LEU A 58 -39.65 4.00 40.23
N TYR A 59 -38.65 4.16 39.38
CA TYR A 59 -38.01 5.43 39.08
C TYR A 59 -37.55 5.46 37.63
N TYR A 60 -37.53 6.65 37.03
CA TYR A 60 -36.89 6.91 35.75
C TYR A 60 -36.39 8.35 35.70
N ASN A 61 -35.32 8.56 34.93
CA ASN A 61 -34.80 9.89 34.68
C ASN A 61 -35.40 10.53 33.41
N LYS A 62 -35.11 11.82 33.20
CA LYS A 62 -35.62 12.57 32.03
C LYS A 62 -35.24 11.91 30.71
N GLU A 63 -34.01 11.44 30.58
CA GLU A 63 -33.54 10.78 29.35
C GLU A 63 -34.32 9.49 29.06
N PHE A 64 -34.69 8.72 30.09
CA PHE A 64 -35.51 7.53 29.92
C PHE A 64 -36.92 7.85 29.45
N GLN A 65 -37.52 8.94 29.95
CA GLN A 65 -38.84 9.40 29.50
C GLN A 65 -38.85 9.83 28.03
N ASN A 66 -37.72 10.31 27.52
CA ASN A 66 -37.61 10.74 26.12
C ASN A 66 -37.46 9.55 25.14
N LEU A 67 -37.24 8.32 25.63
CA LEU A 67 -37.16 7.14 24.79
C LEU A 67 -38.57 6.72 24.32
N PRO A 68 -38.80 6.54 23.01
CA PRO A 68 -40.05 5.95 22.53
C PRO A 68 -40.19 4.49 22.99
N PRO A 69 -41.40 4.02 23.36
CA PRO A 69 -42.70 4.70 23.28
C PRO A 69 -43.10 5.46 24.57
N PHE A 70 -42.15 5.79 25.43
CA PHE A 70 -42.43 6.30 26.78
C PHE A 70 -42.68 7.82 26.83
N ASP A 71 -42.63 8.49 25.69
CA ASP A 71 -42.79 9.94 25.62
C ASP A 71 -44.19 10.35 26.10
N LYS A 72 -44.24 11.32 27.02
CA LYS A 72 -45.46 11.93 27.57
C LYS A 72 -46.30 11.02 28.48
N GLU A 73 -45.84 9.81 28.78
CA GLU A 73 -46.46 8.98 29.81
C GLU A 73 -45.84 9.21 31.19
N ASN A 74 -46.68 9.21 32.23
CA ASN A 74 -46.18 8.96 33.58
C ASN A 74 -45.98 7.45 33.74
N LEU A 75 -44.71 7.03 33.85
CA LEU A 75 -44.33 5.61 33.95
C LEU A 75 -44.29 5.12 35.41
N LYS A 76 -44.22 6.04 36.38
CA LYS A 76 -43.93 5.71 37.78
C LYS A 76 -45.06 4.86 38.36
N GLY A 77 -44.70 3.69 38.90
CA GLY A 77 -45.62 2.72 39.49
C GLY A 77 -46.44 1.89 38.49
N LYS A 78 -46.30 2.12 37.18
CA LYS A 78 -46.95 1.30 36.15
C LYS A 78 -46.17 0.01 35.90
N LYS A 79 -46.89 -1.02 35.45
CA LYS A 79 -46.28 -2.23 34.87
C LYS A 79 -45.80 -1.94 33.45
N ILE A 80 -44.71 -2.55 32.99
CA ILE A 80 -44.25 -2.34 31.62
C ILE A 80 -45.29 -2.81 30.58
N SER A 81 -46.05 -3.86 30.91
CA SER A 81 -47.13 -4.38 30.06
C SER A 81 -48.30 -3.41 29.85
N GLN A 82 -48.48 -2.44 30.75
CA GLN A 82 -49.49 -1.39 30.60
C GLN A 82 -49.06 -0.31 29.61
N ILE A 83 -47.77 -0.23 29.30
CA ILE A 83 -47.16 0.82 28.47
C ILE A 83 -46.81 0.27 27.08
N ARG A 84 -46.32 -0.98 27.01
CA ARG A 84 -45.95 -1.64 25.75
C ARG A 84 -46.42 -3.09 25.76
N GLU A 85 -46.82 -3.58 24.59
CA GLU A 85 -47.19 -4.99 24.38
C GLU A 85 -46.04 -5.93 24.81
N LEU A 86 -46.41 -7.00 25.52
CA LEU A 86 -45.51 -8.11 25.90
C LEU A 86 -45.21 -9.01 24.70
N ASP A 87 -44.48 -8.46 23.73
CA ASP A 87 -43.91 -9.22 22.63
C ASP A 87 -42.84 -10.22 23.10
N ASN A 88 -42.45 -11.14 22.22
CA ASN A 88 -41.45 -12.17 22.56
C ASN A 88 -40.11 -11.54 22.97
N ASP A 89 -39.72 -10.41 22.36
CA ASP A 89 -38.49 -9.71 22.70
C ASP A 89 -38.53 -9.13 24.12
N LEU A 90 -39.66 -8.55 24.55
CA LEU A 90 -39.85 -8.05 25.90
C LEU A 90 -39.83 -9.19 26.92
N LYS A 91 -40.47 -10.32 26.63
CA LYS A 91 -40.47 -11.50 27.50
C LYS A 91 -39.06 -12.05 27.70
N ILE A 92 -38.29 -12.16 26.62
CA ILE A 92 -36.86 -12.55 26.70
C ILE A 92 -36.08 -11.53 27.54
N PHE A 93 -36.34 -10.24 27.37
CA PHE A 93 -35.67 -9.20 28.13
C PHE A 93 -36.03 -9.26 29.63
N ILE A 94 -37.30 -9.48 29.99
CA ILE A 94 -37.75 -9.68 31.38
C ILE A 94 -37.04 -10.88 32.00
N ASN A 95 -36.95 -12.01 31.27
CA ASN A 95 -36.19 -13.18 31.72
C ASN A 95 -34.72 -12.84 32.00
N ASN A 96 -34.06 -12.09 31.10
CA ASN A 96 -32.68 -11.65 31.32
C ASN A 96 -32.54 -10.74 32.56
N CYS A 97 -33.51 -9.84 32.79
CA CYS A 97 -33.53 -9.00 33.99
C CYS A 97 -33.70 -9.84 35.26
N SER A 98 -34.54 -10.88 35.23
CA SER A 98 -34.68 -11.84 36.32
C SER A 98 -33.40 -12.59 36.63
N GLN A 99 -32.70 -13.06 35.60
CA GLN A 99 -31.38 -13.68 35.78
C GLN A 99 -30.37 -12.71 36.41
N VAL A 100 -30.36 -11.45 36.00
CA VAL A 100 -29.52 -10.41 36.61
C VAL A 100 -29.89 -10.19 38.09
N ALA A 101 -31.20 -10.09 38.40
CA ALA A 101 -31.67 -9.91 39.77
C ALA A 101 -31.35 -11.08 40.70
N PHE A 102 -31.35 -12.30 40.15
CA PHE A 102 -31.01 -13.52 40.88
C PHE A 102 -29.50 -13.72 41.06
N THR A 103 -28.72 -13.51 39.99
CA THR A 103 -27.28 -13.81 39.98
C THR A 103 -26.40 -12.64 40.45
N GLY A 104 -26.91 -11.40 40.42
CA GLY A 104 -26.11 -10.19 40.60
C GLY A 104 -25.16 -9.89 39.43
N SER A 105 -25.25 -10.64 38.32
CA SER A 105 -24.43 -10.42 37.14
C SER A 105 -24.86 -9.17 36.36
N THR A 106 -24.07 -8.76 35.37
CA THR A 106 -24.42 -7.66 34.45
C THR A 106 -24.88 -8.21 33.11
N TYR A 107 -26.03 -7.77 32.63
CA TYR A 107 -26.47 -8.02 31.25
C TYR A 107 -26.20 -6.78 30.39
N LYS A 108 -25.58 -6.96 29.23
CA LYS A 108 -25.33 -5.88 28.28
C LYS A 108 -25.66 -6.31 26.87
N THR A 109 -26.32 -5.44 26.12
CA THR A 109 -26.66 -5.68 24.72
C THR A 109 -26.61 -4.39 23.92
N GLU A 110 -26.38 -4.50 22.62
CA GLU A 110 -26.51 -3.40 21.68
C GLU A 110 -27.63 -3.74 20.68
N ARG A 111 -28.51 -2.78 20.43
CA ARG A 111 -29.69 -2.96 19.59
C ARG A 111 -29.85 -1.77 18.67
N PHE A 112 -30.06 -2.07 17.39
CA PHE A 112 -30.48 -1.09 16.41
C PHE A 112 -32.00 -0.95 16.44
N TYR A 113 -32.49 0.25 16.69
CA TYR A 113 -33.90 0.56 16.73
C TYR A 113 -34.32 1.23 15.42
N GLN A 114 -34.81 0.41 14.50
CA GLN A 114 -35.07 0.78 13.11
C GLN A 114 -36.00 1.99 12.95
N LYS A 115 -37.02 2.14 13.82
CA LYS A 115 -37.97 3.27 13.75
C LYS A 115 -37.33 4.63 14.01
N LEU A 116 -36.21 4.66 14.75
CA LEU A 116 -35.51 5.89 15.11
C LEU A 116 -34.18 6.04 14.38
N ASP A 117 -33.79 5.03 13.59
CA ASP A 117 -32.47 4.94 12.96
C ASP A 117 -31.32 5.15 13.96
N ARG A 118 -31.44 4.53 15.13
CA ARG A 118 -30.50 4.72 16.25
C ARG A 118 -30.01 3.40 16.82
N TRP A 119 -28.75 3.39 17.25
CA TRP A 119 -28.18 2.30 18.02
C TRP A 119 -28.18 2.64 19.50
N TYR A 120 -28.67 1.71 20.31
CA TYR A 120 -28.68 1.82 21.76
C TYR A 120 -27.83 0.72 22.41
N SER A 121 -27.01 1.11 23.38
CA SER A 121 -26.39 0.20 24.34
C SER A 121 -27.26 0.11 25.58
N ILE A 122 -27.75 -1.07 25.89
CA ILE A 122 -28.62 -1.34 27.04
C ILE A 122 -27.81 -2.16 28.02
N THR A 123 -27.73 -1.70 29.27
CA THR A 123 -27.09 -2.42 30.37
C THR A 123 -28.09 -2.59 31.50
N VAL A 124 -28.11 -3.79 32.10
CA VAL A 124 -28.95 -4.14 33.24
C VAL A 124 -28.06 -4.65 34.37
N VAL A 125 -28.26 -4.09 35.56
CA VAL A 125 -27.56 -4.48 36.79
C VAL A 125 -28.57 -4.62 37.93
N SER A 126 -28.25 -5.41 38.95
CA SER A 126 -29.10 -5.59 40.13
C SER A 126 -28.39 -5.06 41.38
N PRO A 127 -28.96 -4.05 42.07
CA PRO A 127 -28.45 -3.60 43.37
C PRO A 127 -28.98 -4.44 44.54
N ALA A 128 -30.08 -5.17 44.36
CA ALA A 128 -30.73 -5.99 45.39
C ALA A 128 -31.66 -7.03 44.73
N GLN A 129 -31.98 -8.10 45.46
CA GLN A 129 -32.94 -9.11 44.98
C GLN A 129 -34.25 -8.45 44.52
N GLU A 130 -34.82 -8.93 43.41
CA GLU A 130 -36.01 -8.38 42.71
C GLU A 130 -35.86 -6.98 42.09
N ILE A 131 -34.82 -6.23 42.44
CA ILE A 131 -34.58 -4.88 41.93
C ILE A 131 -33.56 -4.94 40.80
N PHE A 132 -33.82 -4.20 39.73
CA PHE A 132 -32.85 -4.04 38.65
C PHE A 132 -32.89 -2.63 38.07
N ILE A 133 -31.74 -2.20 37.58
CA ILE A 133 -31.53 -0.89 36.96
C ILE A 133 -31.28 -1.12 35.49
N ILE A 134 -32.03 -0.44 34.64
CA ILE A 134 -31.76 -0.40 33.20
C ILE A 134 -31.09 0.94 32.89
N THR A 135 -29.95 0.92 32.22
CA THR A 135 -29.36 2.10 31.58
C THR A 135 -29.35 1.93 30.07
N VAL A 136 -29.75 2.98 29.35
CA VAL A 136 -29.77 3.00 27.87
C VAL A 136 -28.96 4.20 27.39
N PHE A 137 -27.95 3.93 26.56
CA PHE A 137 -27.05 4.92 26.00
C PHE A 137 -27.18 4.93 24.47
N ASP A 138 -27.35 6.12 23.87
CA ASP A 138 -27.31 6.26 22.41
C ASP A 138 -25.86 6.16 21.94
N ILE A 139 -25.56 5.13 21.15
CA ILE A 139 -24.24 4.85 20.59
C ILE A 139 -24.22 5.04 19.07
N THR A 140 -25.21 5.73 18.49
CA THR A 140 -25.37 5.89 17.04
C THR A 140 -24.15 6.55 16.42
N ASP A 141 -23.66 7.65 16.99
CA ASP A 141 -22.47 8.35 16.50
C ASP A 141 -21.23 7.46 16.52
N ASN A 142 -21.03 6.71 17.62
CA ASN A 142 -19.93 5.76 17.74
C ASN A 142 -20.02 4.65 16.69
N LYS A 143 -21.21 4.12 16.43
CA LYS A 143 -21.43 3.10 15.41
C LYS A 143 -21.21 3.65 14.00
N SER A 144 -21.69 4.86 13.72
CA SER A 144 -21.46 5.52 12.43
C SER A 144 -19.96 5.74 12.17
N LEU A 145 -19.23 6.22 13.18
CA LEU A 145 -17.77 6.37 13.08
C LEU A 145 -17.07 5.03 12.85
N GLN A 146 -17.47 3.97 13.56
CA GLN A 146 -16.91 2.62 13.36
C GLN A 146 -17.15 2.09 11.94
N LEU A 147 -18.36 2.27 11.41
CA LEU A 147 -18.71 1.84 10.05
C LEU A 147 -17.95 2.64 8.99
N ASN A 148 -17.90 3.97 9.13
CA ASN A 148 -17.14 4.84 8.22
C ASN A 148 -15.65 4.47 8.21
N LEU A 149 -15.06 4.18 9.37
CA LEU A 149 -13.67 3.73 9.45
C LEU A 149 -13.46 2.39 8.74
N ALA A 150 -14.37 1.43 8.93
CA ALA A 150 -14.30 0.14 8.25
C ALA A 150 -14.37 0.32 6.72
N ASP A 151 -15.25 1.18 6.23
CA ASP A 151 -15.38 1.48 4.79
C ASP A 151 -14.11 2.13 4.22
N ILE A 152 -13.51 3.08 4.96
CA ILE A 152 -12.24 3.71 4.57
C ILE A 152 -11.12 2.67 4.50
N ILE A 153 -11.02 1.78 5.50
CA ILE A 153 -10.00 0.73 5.52
C ILE A 153 -10.15 -0.19 4.30
N ASN A 154 -11.36 -0.68 4.03
CA ASN A 154 -11.63 -1.55 2.87
C ASN A 154 -11.27 -0.87 1.52
N ASN A 155 -11.57 0.43 1.40
CA ASN A 155 -11.22 1.20 0.21
C ASN A 155 -9.69 1.33 0.06
N LEU A 156 -8.98 1.67 1.15
CA LEU A 156 -7.53 1.78 1.14
C LEU A 156 -6.85 0.46 0.82
N GLU A 157 -7.33 -0.65 1.37
CA GLU A 157 -6.82 -1.99 1.05
C GLU A 157 -6.99 -2.32 -0.43
N SER A 158 -8.16 -2.03 -1.00
CA SER A 158 -8.42 -2.23 -2.42
C SER A 158 -7.48 -1.39 -3.30
N GLN A 159 -7.26 -0.12 -2.94
CA GLN A 159 -6.30 0.74 -3.65
C GLN A 159 -4.86 0.25 -3.52
N LEU A 160 -4.48 -0.24 -2.32
CA LEU A 160 -3.15 -0.81 -2.10
C LEU A 160 -2.92 -2.00 -3.02
N ILE A 161 -3.86 -2.95 -3.08
CA ILE A 161 -3.78 -4.12 -3.97
C ILE A 161 -3.59 -3.69 -5.43
N ILE A 162 -4.42 -2.76 -5.92
CA ILE A 162 -4.32 -2.28 -7.31
C ILE A 162 -2.95 -1.66 -7.58
N ARG A 163 -2.45 -0.81 -6.67
CA ARG A 163 -1.16 -0.15 -6.85
C ARG A 163 0.02 -1.11 -6.74
N THR A 164 -0.03 -2.09 -5.83
CA THR A 164 1.05 -3.07 -5.69
C THR A 164 1.10 -4.01 -6.89
N THR A 165 -0.04 -4.45 -7.43
CA THR A 165 -0.09 -5.22 -8.67
C THR A 165 0.47 -4.44 -9.84
N LYS A 166 0.04 -3.19 -10.04
CA LYS A 166 0.55 -2.34 -11.13
C LYS A 166 2.06 -2.07 -11.00
N LEU A 167 2.54 -1.88 -9.78
CA LEU A 167 3.96 -1.67 -9.53
C LEU A 167 4.76 -2.94 -9.83
N GLN A 168 4.26 -4.11 -9.43
CA GLN A 168 4.88 -5.40 -9.74
C GLN A 168 4.96 -5.63 -11.26
N GLU A 169 3.85 -5.40 -11.99
CA GLU A 169 3.85 -5.48 -13.46
C GLU A 169 4.88 -4.53 -14.09
N THR A 170 5.03 -3.33 -13.54
CA THR A 170 6.02 -2.36 -14.03
C THR A 170 7.45 -2.84 -13.76
N ILE A 171 7.72 -3.41 -12.58
CA ILE A 171 9.01 -3.98 -12.22
C ILE A 171 9.35 -5.14 -13.16
N ASP A 172 8.42 -6.08 -13.36
CA ASP A 172 8.62 -7.24 -14.24
C ASP A 172 8.96 -6.80 -15.68
N ASN A 173 8.25 -5.78 -16.20
CA ASN A 173 8.53 -5.23 -17.52
C ASN A 173 9.92 -4.57 -17.61
N LEU A 174 10.32 -3.82 -16.58
CA LEU A 174 11.64 -3.18 -16.55
C LEU A 174 12.77 -4.20 -16.42
N GLU A 175 12.57 -5.29 -15.68
CA GLU A 175 13.55 -6.38 -15.58
C GLU A 175 13.80 -7.05 -16.94
N ILE A 176 12.75 -7.27 -17.73
CA ILE A 176 12.84 -7.77 -19.11
C ILE A 176 13.64 -6.79 -19.98
N GLU A 177 13.29 -5.51 -19.97
CA GLU A 177 13.97 -4.49 -20.78
C GLU A 177 15.46 -4.36 -20.41
N ILE A 178 15.79 -4.43 -19.12
CA ILE A 178 17.17 -4.40 -18.63
C ILE A 178 17.95 -5.63 -19.12
N ALA A 179 17.34 -6.81 -19.10
CA ALA A 179 17.98 -8.03 -19.58
C ALA A 179 18.28 -7.95 -21.10
N GLU A 180 17.33 -7.45 -21.89
CA GLU A 180 17.51 -7.25 -23.33
C GLU A 180 18.60 -6.21 -23.63
N ARG A 181 18.59 -5.06 -22.94
CA ARG A 181 19.59 -4.00 -23.11
C ARG A 181 21.00 -4.50 -22.80
N LYS A 182 21.18 -5.28 -21.73
CA LYS A 182 22.47 -5.89 -21.38
C LYS A 182 22.99 -6.82 -22.47
N LEU A 183 22.11 -7.62 -23.08
CA LEU A 183 22.50 -8.52 -24.17
C LEU A 183 22.97 -7.75 -25.41
N VAL A 184 22.27 -6.66 -25.75
CA VAL A 184 22.65 -5.80 -26.87
C VAL A 184 23.97 -5.08 -26.60
N GLU A 185 24.16 -4.56 -25.39
CA GLU A 185 25.40 -3.88 -24.98
C GLU A 185 26.61 -4.82 -25.04
N GLN A 186 26.45 -6.08 -24.62
CA GLN A 186 27.50 -7.08 -24.73
C GLN A 186 27.89 -7.36 -26.19
N LYS A 187 26.91 -7.59 -27.06
CA LYS A 187 27.17 -7.82 -28.50
C LYS A 187 27.84 -6.63 -29.17
N LEU A 188 27.45 -5.42 -28.78
CA LEU A 188 28.04 -4.19 -29.28
C LEU A 188 29.51 -4.06 -28.84
N LEU A 189 29.83 -4.46 -27.61
CA LEU A 189 31.19 -4.48 -27.09
C LEU A 189 32.07 -5.46 -27.88
N GLU A 190 31.58 -6.70 -28.08
CA GLU A 190 32.28 -7.73 -28.86
C GLU A 190 32.54 -7.26 -30.31
N ALA A 191 31.52 -6.73 -31.00
CA ALA A 191 31.68 -6.21 -32.36
C ALA A 191 32.66 -5.02 -32.43
N LYS A 192 32.68 -4.16 -31.40
CA LYS A 192 33.63 -3.04 -31.32
C LYS A 192 35.06 -3.52 -31.18
N GLU A 193 35.32 -4.54 -30.36
CA GLU A 193 36.65 -5.14 -30.19
C GLU A 193 37.14 -5.78 -31.50
N GLU A 194 36.28 -6.53 -32.19
CA GLU A 194 36.61 -7.11 -33.50
C GLU A 194 36.96 -6.04 -34.54
N LEU A 195 36.17 -4.96 -34.59
CA LEU A 195 36.39 -3.86 -35.52
C LEU A 195 37.70 -3.13 -35.23
N GLN A 196 38.09 -2.99 -33.95
CA GLN A 196 39.39 -2.42 -33.57
C GLN A 196 40.55 -3.29 -34.07
N ILE A 197 40.42 -4.62 -33.98
CA ILE A 197 41.43 -5.56 -34.50
C ILE A 197 41.53 -5.44 -36.02
N LEU A 198 40.40 -5.45 -36.73
CA LEU A 198 40.35 -5.30 -38.19
C LEU A 198 40.98 -3.98 -38.65
N LEU A 199 40.65 -2.87 -37.99
CA LEU A 199 41.22 -1.56 -38.31
C LEU A 199 42.75 -1.55 -38.13
N LYS A 200 43.25 -2.14 -37.04
CA LYS A 200 44.70 -2.24 -36.79
C LYS A 200 45.40 -3.10 -37.85
N ASN A 201 44.75 -4.17 -38.32
CA ASN A 201 45.27 -5.01 -39.39
C ASN A 201 45.28 -4.28 -40.75
N GLU A 202 44.22 -3.52 -41.07
CA GLU A 202 44.17 -2.69 -42.28
C GLU A 202 45.29 -1.64 -42.28
N GLN A 203 45.48 -0.94 -41.14
CA GLN A 203 46.56 0.05 -40.97
C GLN A 203 47.94 -0.57 -41.21
N LYS A 204 48.23 -1.72 -40.58
CA LYS A 204 49.50 -2.45 -40.80
C LYS A 204 49.68 -2.87 -42.26
N LEU A 205 48.63 -3.36 -42.91
CA LEU A 205 48.68 -3.76 -44.31
C LEU A 205 48.95 -2.55 -45.22
N ARG A 206 48.35 -1.40 -44.92
CA ARG A 206 48.59 -0.15 -45.64
C ARG A 206 50.04 0.31 -45.48
N GLU A 207 50.57 0.32 -44.26
CA GLU A 207 51.98 0.66 -43.99
C GLU A 207 52.94 -0.28 -44.75
N LEU A 208 52.66 -1.58 -44.75
CA LEU A 208 53.46 -2.57 -45.49
C LEU A 208 53.40 -2.31 -47.00
N LYS A 209 52.21 -2.00 -47.54
CA LYS A 209 52.02 -1.67 -48.96
C LYS A 209 52.77 -0.40 -49.36
N GLU A 210 52.72 0.66 -48.54
CA GLU A 210 53.46 1.90 -48.79
C GLU A 210 54.98 1.66 -48.76
N LYS A 211 55.46 0.92 -47.76
CA LYS A 211 56.88 0.54 -47.66
C LYS A 211 57.33 -0.29 -48.85
N PHE A 212 56.55 -1.28 -49.25
CA PHE A 212 56.84 -2.12 -50.42
C PHE A 212 56.92 -1.30 -51.70
N LEU A 213 55.94 -0.42 -51.96
CA LEU A 213 55.96 0.48 -53.11
C LEU A 213 57.19 1.41 -53.08
N SER A 214 57.56 1.95 -51.92
CA SER A 214 58.76 2.78 -51.79
C SER A 214 60.04 2.02 -52.10
N VAL A 215 60.15 0.76 -51.65
CA VAL A 215 61.33 -0.09 -51.91
C VAL A 215 61.39 -0.44 -53.39
N LEU A 216 60.30 -0.94 -53.99
CA LEU A 216 60.26 -1.25 -55.43
C LEU A 216 60.62 -0.04 -56.30
N LEU A 217 60.10 1.14 -55.99
CA LEU A 217 60.42 2.36 -56.73
C LEU A 217 61.91 2.71 -56.65
N GLN A 218 62.56 2.47 -55.51
CA GLN A 218 63.99 2.69 -55.34
C GLN A 218 64.81 1.66 -56.15
N GLU A 219 64.47 0.37 -56.00
CA GLU A 219 65.12 -0.75 -56.72
C GLU A 219 65.00 -0.61 -58.24
N PHE A 220 63.90 -0.04 -58.77
CA PHE A 220 63.78 0.23 -60.21
C PHE A 220 64.51 1.50 -60.65
N ARG A 221 64.59 2.52 -59.79
CA ARG A 221 65.19 3.81 -60.12
C ARG A 221 66.71 3.73 -60.23
N ASP A 222 67.36 2.94 -59.38
CA ASP A 222 68.82 2.85 -59.32
C ASP A 222 69.42 2.27 -60.62
N PRO A 223 68.93 1.13 -61.16
CA PRO A 223 69.41 0.61 -62.44
C PRO A 223 69.07 1.54 -63.61
N LEU A 224 67.88 2.15 -63.64
CA LEU A 224 67.53 3.17 -64.65
C LEU A 224 68.50 4.37 -64.62
N SER A 225 68.94 4.77 -63.43
CA SER A 225 69.90 5.86 -63.25
C SER A 225 71.30 5.46 -63.76
N VAL A 226 71.72 4.22 -63.55
CA VAL A 226 72.96 3.66 -64.11
C VAL A 226 72.89 3.59 -65.63
N ILE A 227 71.80 3.04 -66.19
CA ILE A 227 71.55 2.98 -67.64
C ILE A 227 71.61 4.39 -68.24
N LYS A 228 70.94 5.37 -67.62
CA LYS A 228 70.96 6.76 -68.09
C LYS A 228 72.36 7.36 -68.06
N THR A 229 73.10 7.16 -66.96
CA THR A 229 74.48 7.65 -66.83
C THR A 229 75.39 7.02 -67.88
N SER A 230 75.24 5.72 -68.12
CA SER A 230 75.94 4.99 -69.17
C SER A 230 75.62 5.54 -70.56
N VAL A 231 74.35 5.85 -70.85
CA VAL A 231 73.93 6.51 -72.11
C VAL A 231 74.57 7.90 -72.25
N ASP A 232 74.60 8.69 -71.18
CA ASP A 232 75.22 10.01 -71.18
C ASP A 232 76.74 9.92 -71.40
N LEU A 233 77.41 8.93 -70.82
CA LEU A 233 78.83 8.64 -71.08
C LEU A 233 79.08 8.22 -72.53
N LEU A 234 78.23 7.36 -73.10
CA LEU A 234 78.33 6.99 -74.51
C LEU A 234 78.16 8.21 -75.43
N ARG A 235 77.27 9.16 -75.09
CA ARG A 235 77.13 10.43 -75.84
C ARG A 235 78.40 11.29 -75.78
N ILE A 236 79.05 11.36 -74.62
CA ILE A 236 80.31 12.12 -74.44
C ILE A 236 81.46 11.45 -75.21
N ILE A 237 81.58 10.13 -75.16
CA ILE A 237 82.65 9.39 -75.86
C ILE A 237 82.48 9.50 -77.38
N ASN A 238 81.24 9.46 -77.88
CA ASN A 238 80.95 9.64 -79.32
C ASN A 238 81.35 11.03 -79.85
N THR A 239 81.60 12.01 -78.99
CA THR A 239 82.12 13.34 -79.37
C THR A 239 83.64 13.47 -79.22
N ASN A 240 84.30 12.63 -78.39
CA ASN A 240 85.75 12.67 -78.13
C ASN A 240 86.39 11.26 -78.09
N GLY A 241 86.69 10.70 -79.27
CA GLY A 241 87.89 9.92 -79.61
C GLY A 241 88.34 8.62 -78.87
N THR A 242 87.82 8.22 -77.71
CA THR A 242 88.32 7.00 -77.00
C THR A 242 87.31 5.85 -77.01
N ILE A 243 87.50 4.92 -77.93
CA ILE A 243 86.57 3.79 -78.22
C ILE A 243 86.74 2.61 -77.23
N ASP A 244 87.90 2.49 -76.54
CA ASP A 244 88.23 1.32 -75.70
C ASP A 244 87.37 1.16 -74.43
N THR A 245 86.61 2.18 -74.03
CA THR A 245 85.74 2.12 -72.83
C THR A 245 84.29 1.72 -73.13
N ILE A 246 83.90 1.60 -74.40
CA ILE A 246 82.51 1.30 -74.82
C ILE A 246 82.02 -0.08 -74.31
N PRO A 247 82.80 -1.18 -74.41
CA PRO A 247 82.35 -2.49 -73.93
C PRO A 247 82.01 -2.50 -72.43
N ALA A 248 82.82 -1.84 -71.61
CA ALA A 248 82.61 -1.74 -70.16
C ALA A 248 81.37 -0.92 -69.78
N ILE A 249 80.89 -0.04 -70.66
CA ILE A 249 79.65 0.73 -70.46
C ILE A 249 78.43 -0.12 -70.82
N PHE A 250 78.48 -0.88 -71.91
CA PHE A 250 77.41 -1.82 -72.26
C PHE A 250 77.27 -2.94 -71.23
N GLU A 251 78.38 -3.50 -70.73
CA GLU A 251 78.35 -4.50 -69.66
C GLU A 251 77.67 -3.95 -68.38
N ARG A 252 77.94 -2.69 -68.02
CA ARG A 252 77.22 -2.03 -66.92
C ARG A 252 75.73 -1.85 -67.18
N MET A 253 75.33 -1.54 -68.42
CA MET A 253 73.90 -1.45 -68.77
C MET A 253 73.23 -2.81 -68.71
N ASP A 254 73.86 -3.87 -69.21
CA ASP A 254 73.33 -5.23 -69.17
C ASP A 254 73.17 -5.72 -67.72
N VAL A 255 74.16 -5.49 -66.86
CA VAL A 255 74.05 -5.83 -65.42
C VAL A 255 72.89 -5.07 -64.77
N SER A 256 72.71 -3.78 -65.07
CA SER A 256 71.58 -3.01 -64.53
C SER A 256 70.23 -3.41 -65.13
N ILE A 257 70.15 -3.81 -66.40
CA ILE A 257 68.93 -4.37 -67.00
C ILE A 257 68.58 -5.71 -66.33
N GLN A 258 69.58 -6.56 -66.08
CA GLN A 258 69.38 -7.82 -65.38
C GLN A 258 68.88 -7.60 -63.95
N GLN A 259 69.43 -6.62 -63.23
CA GLN A 259 68.94 -6.22 -61.90
C GLN A 259 67.47 -5.75 -61.93
N LEU A 260 67.04 -5.05 -62.99
CA LEU A 260 65.64 -4.64 -63.19
C LEU A 260 64.71 -5.84 -63.42
N VAL A 261 65.15 -6.81 -64.23
CA VAL A 261 64.41 -8.04 -64.51
C VAL A 261 64.26 -8.87 -63.22
N ASP A 262 65.36 -9.07 -62.49
CA ASP A 262 65.37 -9.81 -61.23
C ASP A 262 64.48 -9.13 -60.16
N ALA A 263 64.38 -7.80 -60.17
CA ALA A 263 63.49 -7.03 -59.29
C ALA A 263 62.00 -7.07 -59.70
N MET A 264 61.68 -7.46 -60.95
CA MET A 264 60.30 -7.65 -61.42
C MET A 264 59.79 -9.09 -61.21
N GLU A 265 60.71 -10.07 -61.16
CA GLU A 265 60.39 -11.49 -61.00
C GLU A 265 60.24 -11.93 -59.52
N ASN A 266 60.57 -11.05 -58.56
CA ASN A 266 60.44 -11.26 -57.11
C ASN A 266 59.38 -10.35 -56.46
#